data_AF-A0A852ZIF6-F1
#
_entry.id   AF-A0A852ZIF6-F1
#
_cell.length_a   1.000
_cell.length_b   1.000
_cell.length_c   1.000
_cell.angle_alpha   90.00
_cell.angle_beta   90.00
_cell.angle_gamma   90.00
#
_symmetry.space_group_name_H-M   'P 1'
#
loop_
_entity.id
_entity.type
_entity.pdbx_description
1 polymer ?
#
loop_
_entity_poly.entity_id
_entity_poly.type
_entity_poly.pdbx_seq_one_letter_code
_entity_poly.pdbx_strand_id
1 'polypeptide(L)'
;MIKISDDSVLLCPLCGKDTTHLDEVRVSARPEDDEPNEIAVDTGTGRVRTHEDIPAPMGDRVHEGRRDRIALVGWCEQCGDTFALVFTQHKGATFVEAVRSGVTAGS
;
A
#
# COMPACT_ATOMS: atom_id res chain seq x y z
N MET A 1 -13.42 0.37 0.09
CA MET A 1 -13.52 -1.07 0.38
C MET A 1 -12.79 -1.80 -0.73
N ILE A 2 -11.89 -2.73 -0.41
CA ILE A 2 -11.19 -3.52 -1.42
C ILE A 2 -12.20 -4.44 -2.08
N LYS A 3 -12.20 -4.49 -3.41
CA LYS A 3 -13.12 -5.30 -4.20
C LYS A 3 -12.33 -6.19 -5.14
N ILE A 4 -12.85 -7.39 -5.33
CA ILE A 4 -12.28 -8.40 -6.22
C ILE A 4 -13.43 -8.84 -7.14
N SER A 5 -13.16 -9.00 -8.44
CA SER A 5 -14.13 -9.55 -9.38
C SER A 5 -14.33 -11.06 -9.18
N ASP A 6 -15.33 -11.63 -9.85
CA ASP A 6 -15.55 -13.09 -9.85
C ASP A 6 -14.35 -13.86 -10.43
N ASP A 7 -13.59 -13.22 -11.33
CA ASP A 7 -12.35 -13.75 -11.92
C ASP A 7 -11.11 -13.53 -11.04
N SER A 8 -11.31 -13.18 -9.75
CA SER A 8 -10.22 -12.93 -8.80
C SER A 8 -9.30 -11.74 -9.16
N VAL A 9 -9.81 -10.76 -9.91
CA VAL A 9 -9.05 -9.55 -10.29
C VAL A 9 -9.28 -8.43 -9.28
N LEU A 10 -8.21 -7.75 -8.87
CA LEU A 10 -8.30 -6.57 -8.01
C LEU A 10 -9.02 -5.43 -8.77
N LEU A 11 -10.14 -4.98 -8.21
CA LEU A 11 -10.83 -3.80 -8.72
C LEU A 11 -10.26 -2.54 -8.08
N CYS A 12 -10.07 -1.51 -8.90
CA CYS A 12 -9.65 -0.19 -8.47
C CYS A 12 -10.55 0.29 -7.31
N PRO A 13 -9.98 0.64 -6.16
CA PRO A 13 -10.76 1.06 -5.01
C PRO A 13 -11.46 2.41 -5.21
N LEU A 14 -11.08 3.17 -6.24
CA LEU A 14 -11.60 4.51 -6.53
C LEU A 14 -12.72 4.49 -7.57
N CYS A 15 -12.57 3.71 -8.66
CA CYS A 15 -13.54 3.68 -9.77
C CYS A 15 -14.19 2.32 -10.02
N GLY A 16 -13.71 1.25 -9.37
CA GLY A 16 -14.27 -0.11 -9.48
C GLY A 16 -13.93 -0.88 -10.75
N LYS A 17 -13.00 -0.37 -11.58
CA LYS A 17 -12.53 -1.04 -12.81
C LYS A 17 -11.34 -1.96 -12.55
N ASP A 18 -11.10 -2.93 -13.41
CA ASP A 18 -10.17 -4.04 -13.22
C ASP A 18 -8.75 -3.82 -13.79
N THR A 19 -8.52 -2.76 -14.56
CA THR A 19 -7.18 -2.42 -15.08
C THR A 19 -6.36 -1.66 -14.03
N THR A 20 -5.87 -2.41 -13.05
CA THR A 20 -4.99 -1.91 -11.98
C THR A 20 -3.57 -2.44 -12.12
N HIS A 21 -2.59 -1.60 -11.81
CA HIS A 21 -1.17 -1.94 -11.84
C HIS A 21 -0.61 -1.71 -10.44
N LEU A 22 0.06 -2.73 -9.89
CA LEU A 22 0.79 -2.62 -8.63
C LEU A 22 2.26 -2.39 -8.96
N ASP A 23 2.83 -1.30 -8.47
CA ASP A 23 4.17 -0.85 -8.85
C ASP A 23 5.17 -0.93 -7.70
N GLU A 24 4.67 -0.85 -6.46
CA GLU A 24 5.54 -0.79 -5.29
C GLU A 24 4.92 -1.48 -4.07
N VAL A 25 5.74 -2.20 -3.33
CA VAL A 25 5.42 -2.72 -2.00
C VAL A 25 6.24 -1.92 -0.99
N ARG A 26 5.58 -1.34 0.01
CA ARG A 26 6.25 -0.66 1.12
C ARG A 26 6.03 -1.42 2.41
N VAL A 27 7.11 -1.61 3.15
CA VAL A 27 7.10 -2.20 4.49
C VAL A 27 7.71 -1.18 5.43
N SER A 28 6.91 -0.76 6.42
CA SER A 28 7.36 0.15 7.47
C SER A 28 7.32 -0.56 8.80
N ALA A 29 8.39 -0.45 9.58
CA ALA A 29 8.45 -0.92 10.95
C ALA A 29 8.09 0.21 11.93
N ARG A 30 7.81 -0.14 13.18
CA ARG A 30 7.51 0.82 14.22
C ARG A 30 8.80 1.56 14.66
N PRO A 31 8.81 2.91 14.73
CA PRO A 31 10.01 3.67 15.10
C PRO A 31 10.50 3.50 16.55
N GLU A 32 9.67 2.95 17.45
CA GLU A 32 10.05 2.76 18.86
C GLU A 32 10.64 1.38 19.15
N ASP A 33 10.52 0.43 18.20
CA ASP A 33 11.04 -0.93 18.36
C ASP A 33 12.51 -1.03 17.87
N ASP A 34 12.91 -0.20 16.90
CA ASP A 34 14.29 0.05 16.45
C ASP A 34 14.33 1.28 15.51
N GLU A 35 15.50 1.71 15.02
CA GLU A 35 15.57 2.67 13.90
C GLU A 35 14.74 2.15 12.70
N PRO A 36 13.72 2.89 12.23
CA PRO A 36 12.80 2.38 11.22
C PRO A 36 13.53 2.15 9.90
N ASN A 37 13.69 0.87 9.55
CA ASN A 37 14.16 0.45 8.24
C ASN A 37 12.95 0.33 7.31
N GLU A 38 12.54 1.46 6.73
CA GLU A 38 11.57 1.48 5.64
C GLU A 38 12.15 0.69 4.46
N ILE A 39 11.37 -0.28 3.95
CA ILE A 39 11.73 -1.10 2.80
C ILE A 39 10.70 -0.83 1.70
N ALA A 40 11.16 -0.34 0.55
CA ALA A 40 10.38 -0.26 -0.67
C ALA A 40 10.87 -1.30 -1.68
N VAL A 41 9.94 -2.02 -2.30
CA VAL A 41 10.22 -2.99 -3.35
C VAL A 41 9.47 -2.58 -4.61
N ASP A 42 10.21 -2.29 -5.67
CA ASP A 42 9.64 -2.06 -6.99
C ASP A 42 9.21 -3.40 -7.60
N THR A 43 7.94 -3.53 -7.99
CA THR A 43 7.36 -4.81 -8.45
C THR A 43 7.74 -5.16 -9.88
N GLY A 44 8.07 -4.17 -10.72
CA GLY A 44 8.45 -4.38 -12.11
C GLY A 44 9.90 -4.84 -12.26
N THR A 45 10.79 -4.36 -11.39
CA THR A 45 12.24 -4.62 -11.43
C THR A 45 12.73 -5.53 -10.31
N GLY A 46 11.95 -5.70 -9.23
CA GLY A 46 12.36 -6.39 -8.02
C GLY A 46 13.39 -5.63 -7.19
N ARG A 47 13.67 -4.36 -7.51
CA ARG A 47 14.66 -3.56 -6.79
C ARG A 47 14.17 -3.25 -5.38
N VAL A 48 15.00 -3.60 -4.40
CA VAL A 48 14.79 -3.28 -2.99
C VAL A 48 15.53 -2.01 -2.63
N ARG A 49 14.84 -1.09 -1.95
CA ARG A 49 15.38 0.15 -1.40
C ARG A 49 15.10 0.14 0.10
N THR A 50 16.13 0.42 0.90
CA THR A 50 16.05 0.45 2.37
C THR A 50 16.48 1.81 2.89
N HIS A 51 16.02 2.17 4.08
CA HIS A 51 16.30 3.48 4.72
C HIS A 51 15.77 4.69 3.93
N GLU A 52 14.68 4.54 3.18
CA GLU A 52 14.02 5.69 2.57
C GLU A 52 13.17 6.45 3.61
N ASP A 53 13.26 7.78 3.63
CA ASP A 53 12.44 8.65 4.49
C ASP A 53 10.96 8.73 4.04
N ILE A 54 10.52 7.88 3.12
CA ILE A 54 9.15 7.91 2.59
C ILE A 54 8.34 6.79 3.26
N PRO A 55 7.50 7.13 4.26
CA PRO A 55 6.74 6.12 4.97
C PRO A 55 5.71 5.43 4.06
N ALA A 56 5.36 4.19 4.41
CA ALA A 56 4.21 3.52 3.83
C ALA A 56 2.93 4.38 3.98
N PRO A 57 2.05 4.47 2.95
CA PRO A 57 0.78 5.19 3.02
C PRO A 57 -0.08 4.78 4.24
N MET A 58 -0.90 5.72 4.72
CA MET A 58 -1.80 5.52 5.87
C MET A 58 -3.21 5.99 5.53
N GLY A 59 -4.20 5.32 6.11
CA GLY A 59 -5.60 5.74 6.11
C GLY A 59 -6.15 5.89 7.53
N ASP A 60 -7.35 6.45 7.63
CA ASP A 60 -7.96 6.83 8.90
C ASP A 60 -8.27 5.62 9.79
N ARG A 61 -8.65 4.48 9.19
CA ARG A 61 -9.04 3.27 9.93
C ARG A 61 -7.83 2.44 10.34
N VAL A 62 -6.81 2.42 9.50
CA VAL A 62 -5.56 1.69 9.79
C VAL A 62 -4.64 2.44 10.75
N HIS A 63 -4.96 3.70 11.10
CA HIS A 63 -4.21 4.50 12.08
C HIS A 63 -4.38 4.02 13.54
N GLU A 64 -5.33 3.13 13.83
CA GLU A 64 -5.55 2.58 15.18
C GLU A 64 -4.47 1.59 15.64
N GLY A 65 -3.61 1.11 14.72
CA GLY A 65 -2.55 0.14 15.00
C GLY A 65 -1.16 0.75 14.89
N ARG A 66 -0.57 1.10 16.03
CA ARG A 66 0.84 1.52 16.17
C ARG A 66 1.83 0.37 15.87
N ARG A 67 1.82 -0.25 14.70
CA ARG A 67 2.63 -1.44 14.38
C ARG A 67 3.06 -1.49 12.91
N ASP A 68 3.87 -2.49 12.59
CA ASP A 68 4.34 -2.86 11.26
C ASP A 68 3.23 -2.79 10.21
N ARG A 69 3.57 -2.19 9.06
CA ARG A 69 2.63 -1.99 7.95
C ARG A 69 3.20 -2.53 6.67
N ILE A 70 2.29 -3.03 5.85
CA ILE A 70 2.55 -3.39 4.47
C ILE A 70 1.59 -2.58 3.62
N ALA A 71 2.10 -1.87 2.62
CA ALA A 71 1.27 -1.15 1.65
C ALA A 71 1.61 -1.63 0.23
N LEU A 72 0.57 -2.01 -0.52
CA LEU A 72 0.67 -2.24 -1.96
C LEU A 72 0.24 -0.96 -2.67
N VAL A 73 1.16 -0.31 -3.38
CA VAL A 73 0.92 0.95 -4.09
C VAL A 73 0.75 0.64 -5.58
N GLY A 74 -0.19 1.32 -6.20
CA GLY A 74 -0.51 1.12 -7.60
C GLY A 74 -1.31 2.26 -8.20
N TRP A 75 -1.71 2.09 -9.46
CA TRP A 75 -2.57 3.02 -10.19
C TRP A 75 -3.59 2.28 -11.06
N CYS A 76 -4.58 3.02 -11.56
CA CYS A 76 -5.61 2.49 -12.43
C CYS A 76 -5.59 3.18 -13.80
N GLU A 77 -5.54 2.39 -14.88
CA GLU A 77 -5.55 2.94 -16.24
C GLU A 77 -6.84 3.68 -16.57
N GLN A 78 -7.98 3.26 -16.00
CA GLN A 78 -9.28 3.85 -16.33
C GLN A 78 -9.49 5.24 -15.72
N CYS A 79 -9.05 5.48 -14.50
CA CYS A 79 -9.24 6.77 -13.82
C CYS A 79 -7.96 7.59 -13.66
N GLY A 80 -6.80 7.02 -14.01
CA GLY A 80 -5.49 7.69 -13.91
C GLY A 80 -5.00 7.97 -12.49
N ASP A 81 -5.74 7.51 -11.48
CA ASP A 81 -5.43 7.78 -10.08
C ASP A 81 -4.55 6.69 -9.47
N THR A 82 -3.72 7.11 -8.51
CA THR A 82 -2.92 6.26 -7.65
C THR A 82 -3.67 5.87 -6.37
N PHE A 83 -3.46 4.64 -5.92
CA PHE A 83 -4.06 4.08 -4.72
C PHE A 83 -3.03 3.28 -3.91
N ALA A 84 -3.35 3.02 -2.65
CA ALA A 84 -2.63 2.07 -1.83
C ALA A 84 -3.58 1.15 -1.07
N LEU A 85 -3.25 -0.13 -1.01
CA LEU A 85 -3.88 -1.11 -0.11
C LEU A 85 -2.99 -1.26 1.11
N VAL A 86 -3.45 -0.74 2.25
CA VAL A 86 -2.67 -0.67 3.49
C VAL A 86 -3.15 -1.75 4.44
N PHE A 87 -2.19 -2.52 4.95
CA PHE A 87 -2.38 -3.57 5.93
C PHE A 87 -1.63 -3.20 7.20
N THR A 88 -2.33 -3.19 8.32
CA THR A 88 -1.75 -2.93 9.65
C THR A 88 -2.18 -4.01 10.61
N GLN A 89 -1.24 -4.57 11.37
CA GLN A 89 -1.60 -5.52 12.43
C GLN A 89 -1.82 -4.79 13.76
N HIS A 90 -2.88 -5.11 14.49
CA HIS A 90 -3.05 -4.64 15.86
C HIS A 90 -3.78 -5.68 16.70
N LYS A 91 -3.12 -6.12 17.78
CA LYS A 91 -3.65 -7.10 18.76
C LYS A 91 -4.23 -8.36 18.10
N GLY A 92 -3.49 -8.95 17.16
CA GLY A 92 -3.89 -10.19 16.47
C GLY A 92 -4.91 -10.01 15.35
N ALA A 93 -5.46 -8.79 15.17
CA ALA A 93 -6.28 -8.46 14.01
C ALA A 93 -5.42 -7.82 12.91
N THR A 94 -5.74 -8.12 11.65
CA THR A 94 -5.19 -7.41 10.49
C THR A 94 -6.25 -6.44 9.98
N PHE A 95 -5.95 -5.16 10.06
CA PHE A 95 -6.77 -4.08 9.52
C PHE A 95 -6.36 -3.83 8.08
N VAL A 96 -7.35 -3.58 7.24
CA VAL A 96 -7.13 -3.35 5.82
C VAL A 96 -7.94 -2.15 5.34
N GLU A 97 -7.28 -1.27 4.60
CA GLU A 97 -7.89 -0.08 4.02
C GLU A 97 -7.34 0.20 2.62
N ALA A 98 -8.21 0.70 1.75
CA ALA A 98 -7.79 1.25 0.47
C ALA A 98 -7.84 2.76 0.56
N VAL A 99 -6.72 3.43 0.28
CA VAL A 99 -6.59 4.88 0.32
C VAL A 99 -6.20 5.41 -1.06
N ARG A 100 -6.62 6.64 -1.35
CA ARG A 100 -6.03 7.39 -2.48
C ARG A 100 -4.58 7.69 -2.12
N SER A 101 -3.64 7.30 -2.96
CA SER A 101 -2.23 7.57 -2.72
C SER A 101 -1.83 8.85 -3.42
N GLY A 102 -1.25 9.82 -2.71
CA GLY A 102 -0.59 10.98 -3.33
C GLY A 102 0.83 10.66 -3.81
N VAL A 103 1.33 9.47 -3.50
CA VAL A 103 2.59 8.95 -4.04
C VAL A 103 2.34 8.54 -5.47
N THR A 104 2.87 9.33 -6.41
CA THR A 104 2.96 8.94 -7.81
C THR A 104 3.88 7.72 -7.91
N ALA A 105 3.42 6.68 -8.60
CA ALA A 105 4.35 5.67 -9.14
C ALA A 105 5.46 6.42 -9.88
N GLY A 106 6.70 6.22 -9.44
CA GLY A 106 7.85 6.99 -9.91
C GLY A 106 8.02 6.86 -11.43
N SER A 107 8.20 8.02 -12.06
CA SER A 107 8.73 8.23 -13.41
C SER A 107 10.05 7.51 -13.67
#